data_AF-A0A9P6GWM7-F1
#
_entry.id   AF-A0A9P6GWM7-F1
#
_cell.length_a   1.000
_cell.length_b   1.000
_cell.length_c   1.000
_cell.angle_alpha   90.00
_cell.angle_beta   90.00
_cell.angle_gamma   90.00
#
_symmetry.space_group_name_H-M   'P 1'
#
loop_
_entity.id
_entity.type
_entity.pdbx_description
1 polymer ?
#
loop_
_entity_poly.entity_id
_entity_poly.type
_entity_poly.pdbx_seq_one_letter_code
_entity_poly.pdbx_strand_id
1 'polypeptide(L)'
;MFCKPLSIGSLSMSAPQRPVYTRAQMEKYFDRLNLPEEQRRYHVAGLSPGDALAYLASLQKHHLVQIPFENLSLHYSSHRHISIHPEALFTKIIADDNGRGGYCMENSGLFGTLLHSLGFNTYSAGARVFNQGRLSGWGHMIVFVKIGGQKYYVDVGFGANGPIEPMPVDHSGAIRPHIAPASARLQWRNISQNVDPDQRLWVYEHKIDEEHDWEPMYCFTELEFLPGDYRVMNLSTSTSPTTFFTKIVFMEKKLLGDDGSIIGNIILGTDVKWRIHGKKEREIKFESEEDRVKAIEEHFGIKLGVVERDSILGLVSQMKVAGLTNERSEMYIDYRTYCEFGRACRTYPPWVVELEARRRLGLVGLSASKARQSAVALEHCGGVPGGQNECLLTLSHASIPRLALLPPFCISLSLPTDTALNANICRHQYGPAAGGAGH
;
A
#
# COMPACT_ATOMS: atom_id res chain seq x y z
N MET A 1 -36.47 43.28 -22.00
CA MET A 1 -35.02 43.19 -21.72
C MET A 1 -34.70 41.71 -21.55
N PHE A 2 -34.33 41.01 -22.64
CA PHE A 2 -33.99 39.58 -22.60
C PHE A 2 -32.49 39.46 -22.30
N CYS A 3 -32.13 38.83 -21.19
CA CYS A 3 -30.73 38.52 -20.86
C CYS A 3 -30.16 37.54 -21.89
N LYS A 4 -29.04 37.91 -22.52
CA LYS A 4 -28.25 37.00 -23.37
C LYS A 4 -27.70 35.84 -22.51
N PRO A 5 -27.61 34.61 -23.04
CA PRO A 5 -26.88 33.54 -22.38
C PRO A 5 -25.40 33.94 -22.29
N LEU A 6 -24.83 33.89 -21.09
CA LEU A 6 -23.39 33.96 -20.88
C LEU A 6 -22.75 32.79 -21.61
N SER A 7 -21.86 33.06 -22.58
CA SER A 7 -21.05 32.01 -23.20
C SER A 7 -20.12 31.49 -22.12
N ILE A 8 -20.35 30.28 -21.63
CA ILE A 8 -19.35 29.56 -20.84
C ILE A 8 -18.22 29.27 -21.82
N GLY A 9 -17.18 30.10 -21.78
CA GLY A 9 -15.97 29.88 -22.57
C GLY A 9 -15.51 28.46 -22.36
N SER A 10 -15.15 27.77 -23.44
CA SER A 10 -14.61 26.42 -23.39
C SER A 10 -13.47 26.39 -22.38
N LEU A 11 -13.71 25.79 -21.22
CA LEU A 11 -12.64 25.40 -20.31
C LEU A 11 -11.80 24.39 -21.08
N SER A 12 -10.72 24.88 -21.69
CA SER A 12 -9.62 24.04 -22.16
C SER A 12 -9.04 23.42 -20.90
N MET A 13 -9.57 22.26 -20.49
CA MET A 13 -8.91 21.43 -19.50
C MET A 13 -7.62 20.98 -20.16
N SER A 14 -6.49 21.56 -19.73
CA SER A 14 -5.18 21.04 -20.10
C SER A 14 -5.18 19.55 -19.77
N ALA A 15 -4.75 18.72 -20.73
CA ALA A 15 -4.68 17.29 -20.51
C ALA A 15 -3.89 17.05 -19.20
N PRO A 16 -4.42 16.28 -18.24
CA PRO A 16 -3.73 16.03 -16.99
C PRO A 16 -2.36 15.45 -17.33
N GLN A 17 -1.30 16.18 -16.95
CA GLN A 17 0.05 15.71 -17.20
C GLN A 17 0.27 14.45 -16.36
N ARG A 18 0.60 13.36 -17.05
CA ARG A 18 0.98 12.12 -16.39
C ARG A 18 2.28 12.35 -15.61
N PRO A 19 2.45 11.70 -14.45
CA PRO A 19 3.67 11.83 -13.67
C PRO A 19 4.87 11.38 -14.50
N VAL A 20 5.99 12.07 -14.34
CA VAL A 20 7.29 11.72 -14.93
C VAL A 20 8.38 11.80 -13.89
N TYR A 21 9.37 10.93 -14.02
CA TYR A 21 10.59 10.95 -13.21
C TYR A 21 11.63 11.85 -13.84
N THR A 22 12.28 12.63 -12.98
CA THR A 22 13.52 13.34 -13.34
C THR A 22 14.65 12.36 -13.64
N ARG A 23 15.72 12.85 -14.28
CA ARG A 23 16.91 12.03 -14.54
C ARG A 23 17.50 11.40 -13.27
N ALA A 24 17.62 12.19 -12.19
CA ALA A 24 18.14 11.69 -10.91
C ALA A 24 17.23 10.61 -10.29
N GLN A 25 15.91 10.72 -10.47
CA GLN A 25 14.98 9.67 -10.03
C GLN A 25 15.12 8.40 -10.88
N MET A 26 15.31 8.54 -12.20
CA MET A 26 15.58 7.40 -13.08
C MET A 26 16.91 6.72 -12.75
N GLU A 27 17.96 7.47 -12.40
CA GLU A 27 19.24 6.93 -11.94
C GLU A 27 19.04 6.03 -10.70
N LYS A 28 18.37 6.53 -9.68
CA LYS A 28 18.03 5.73 -8.48
C LYS A 28 17.17 4.50 -8.81
N TYR A 29 16.25 4.64 -9.76
CA TYR A 29 15.44 3.50 -10.22
C TYR A 29 16.34 2.44 -10.87
N PHE A 30 17.23 2.83 -11.78
CA PHE A 30 18.16 1.91 -12.44
C PHE A 30 19.11 1.24 -11.45
N ASP A 31 19.55 1.96 -10.42
CA ASP A 31 20.31 1.38 -9.31
C ASP A 31 19.48 0.33 -8.58
N ARG A 32 18.21 0.62 -8.25
CA ARG A 32 17.30 -0.33 -7.60
C ARG A 32 17.04 -1.59 -8.45
N LEU A 33 17.10 -1.46 -9.78
CA LEU A 33 16.98 -2.56 -10.74
C LEU A 33 18.29 -3.34 -10.95
N ASN A 34 19.40 -2.90 -10.35
CA ASN A 34 20.74 -3.39 -10.70
C ASN A 34 20.96 -3.39 -12.23
N LEU A 35 20.43 -2.37 -12.92
CA LEU A 35 20.55 -2.27 -14.37
C LEU A 35 21.99 -1.83 -14.70
N PRO A 36 22.75 -2.62 -15.50
CA PRO A 36 24.13 -2.30 -15.85
C PRO A 36 24.24 -0.94 -16.55
N GLU A 37 25.31 -0.19 -16.28
CA GLU A 37 25.47 1.19 -16.74
C GLU A 37 25.38 1.31 -18.26
N GLU A 38 25.96 0.35 -18.98
CA GLU A 38 25.94 0.25 -20.44
C GLU A 38 24.54 -0.01 -21.03
N GLN A 39 23.62 -0.54 -20.22
CA GLN A 39 22.22 -0.75 -20.62
C GLN A 39 21.33 0.46 -20.30
N ARG A 40 21.79 1.41 -19.48
CA ARG A 40 20.97 2.54 -19.03
C ARG A 40 20.69 3.49 -20.19
N ARG A 41 19.41 3.73 -20.45
CA ARG A 41 18.94 4.76 -21.39
C ARG A 41 17.94 5.67 -20.69
N TYR A 42 18.04 6.97 -20.95
CA TYR A 42 17.16 7.99 -20.37
C TYR A 42 16.03 8.42 -21.31
N HIS A 43 16.04 7.93 -22.54
CA HIS A 43 14.98 8.16 -23.51
C HIS A 43 15.03 7.08 -24.61
N VAL A 44 13.87 6.73 -25.18
CA VAL A 44 13.77 5.70 -26.24
C VAL A 44 13.70 6.27 -27.66
N ALA A 45 13.61 7.59 -27.82
CA ALA A 45 13.66 8.20 -29.15
C ALA A 45 14.95 7.83 -29.89
N GLY A 46 14.81 7.52 -31.18
CA GLY A 46 15.92 7.11 -32.04
C GLY A 46 16.24 5.61 -32.00
N LEU A 47 15.66 4.84 -31.08
CA LEU A 47 15.76 3.38 -31.13
C LEU A 47 14.92 2.80 -32.27
N SER A 48 15.43 1.73 -32.89
CA SER A 48 14.60 0.91 -33.77
C SER A 48 13.48 0.24 -32.95
N PRO A 49 12.35 -0.17 -33.57
CA PRO A 49 11.32 -0.93 -32.87
C PRO A 49 11.86 -2.19 -32.16
N GLY A 50 12.83 -2.87 -32.75
CA GLY A 50 13.48 -4.04 -32.16
C GLY A 50 14.28 -3.69 -30.91
N ASP A 51 15.10 -2.64 -30.96
CA ASP A 51 15.91 -2.21 -29.82
C ASP A 51 15.04 -1.68 -28.67
N ALA A 52 13.96 -0.96 -28.98
CA ALA A 52 13.01 -0.48 -28.00
C ALA A 52 12.28 -1.63 -27.29
N LEU A 53 11.91 -2.68 -28.02
CA LEU A 53 11.29 -3.88 -27.45
C LEU A 53 12.29 -4.66 -26.58
N ALA A 54 13.54 -4.84 -27.04
CA ALA A 54 14.58 -5.49 -26.27
C ALA A 54 14.88 -4.72 -24.96
N TYR A 55 14.89 -3.39 -25.02
CA TYR A 55 15.07 -2.57 -23.82
C TYR A 55 13.87 -2.69 -22.86
N LEU A 56 12.64 -2.67 -23.37
CA LEU A 56 11.43 -2.91 -22.57
C LEU A 56 11.47 -4.28 -21.87
N ALA A 57 11.87 -5.34 -22.59
CA ALA A 57 12.02 -6.68 -22.03
C ALA A 57 13.10 -6.73 -20.94
N SER A 58 14.24 -6.06 -21.15
CA SER A 58 15.30 -5.95 -20.13
C SER A 58 14.78 -5.25 -18.87
N LEU A 59 14.07 -4.14 -19.01
CA LEU A 59 13.49 -3.41 -17.88
C LEU A 59 12.47 -4.26 -17.10
N GLN A 60 11.57 -4.96 -17.81
CA GLN A 60 10.60 -5.86 -17.17
C GLN A 60 11.30 -6.99 -16.40
N LYS A 61 12.31 -7.63 -17.01
CA LYS A 61 13.10 -8.69 -16.37
C LYS A 61 13.74 -8.21 -15.07
N HIS A 62 14.47 -7.08 -15.13
CA HIS A 62 15.13 -6.55 -13.94
C HIS A 62 14.12 -6.12 -12.87
N HIS A 63 12.97 -5.57 -13.26
CA HIS A 63 11.91 -5.19 -12.31
C HIS A 63 11.35 -6.41 -11.58
N LEU A 64 10.97 -7.46 -12.32
CA LEU A 64 10.46 -8.72 -11.77
C LEU A 64 11.44 -9.41 -10.81
N VAL A 65 12.74 -9.28 -11.10
CA VAL A 65 13.81 -9.87 -10.31
C VAL A 65 14.14 -9.03 -9.09
N GLN A 66 14.13 -7.69 -9.18
CA GLN A 66 14.64 -6.86 -8.09
C GLN A 66 13.56 -6.31 -7.17
N ILE A 67 12.39 -5.94 -7.70
CA ILE A 67 11.30 -5.33 -6.94
C ILE A 67 10.28 -6.43 -6.61
N PRO A 68 10.18 -6.86 -5.35
CA PRO A 68 9.26 -7.94 -4.98
C PRO A 68 7.81 -7.50 -5.12
N PHE A 69 6.96 -8.45 -5.50
CA PHE A 69 5.54 -8.34 -5.20
C PHE A 69 5.35 -8.55 -3.69
N GLU A 70 4.68 -7.64 -2.99
CA GLU A 70 4.45 -7.75 -1.55
C GLU A 70 3.20 -6.99 -1.07
N ASN A 71 2.63 -7.40 0.07
CA ASN A 71 1.51 -6.71 0.71
C ASN A 71 1.75 -6.35 2.19
N LEU A 72 3.01 -6.22 2.60
CA LEU A 72 3.46 -5.93 3.97
C LEU A 72 2.87 -4.63 4.51
N SER A 73 2.60 -3.63 3.68
CA SER A 73 1.93 -2.40 4.15
C SER A 73 0.52 -2.66 4.71
N LEU A 74 -0.11 -3.80 4.45
CA LEU A 74 -1.39 -4.17 5.07
C LEU A 74 -1.22 -4.85 6.44
N HIS A 75 -0.03 -5.39 6.72
CA HIS A 75 0.20 -6.31 7.85
C HIS A 75 1.22 -5.76 8.86
N TYR A 76 2.27 -5.08 8.39
CA TYR A 76 3.38 -4.54 9.18
C TYR A 76 3.42 -3.02 9.18
N SER A 77 2.31 -2.34 8.86
CA SER A 77 2.19 -0.89 8.99
C SER A 77 1.12 -0.55 10.01
N SER A 78 1.38 0.47 10.82
CA SER A 78 0.42 0.99 11.79
C SER A 78 -0.82 1.60 11.10
N HIS A 79 -0.67 2.19 9.92
CA HIS A 79 -1.76 2.85 9.19
C HIS A 79 -2.50 1.92 8.21
N ARG A 80 -1.91 0.80 7.81
CA ARG A 80 -2.53 -0.23 6.93
C ARG A 80 -3.16 0.33 5.65
N HIS A 81 -2.52 1.34 5.09
CA HIS A 81 -3.01 2.07 3.91
C HIS A 81 -2.06 1.86 2.75
N ILE A 82 -2.61 1.57 1.58
CA ILE A 82 -1.86 1.45 0.33
C ILE A 82 -2.07 2.71 -0.50
N SER A 83 -1.02 3.51 -0.64
CA SER A 83 -1.01 4.67 -1.51
C SER A 83 -0.59 4.27 -2.92
N ILE A 84 -1.34 4.76 -3.92
CA ILE A 84 -0.99 4.64 -5.34
C ILE A 84 -0.57 5.99 -5.94
N HIS A 85 -0.26 6.98 -5.08
CA HIS A 85 0.25 8.26 -5.53
C HIS A 85 1.67 8.09 -6.09
N PRO A 86 1.99 8.61 -7.29
CA PRO A 86 3.28 8.36 -7.94
C PRO A 86 4.51 8.69 -7.09
N GLU A 87 4.47 9.78 -6.33
CA GLU A 87 5.56 10.15 -5.41
C GLU A 87 5.67 9.20 -4.22
N ALA A 88 4.54 8.76 -3.67
CA ALA A 88 4.54 7.81 -2.55
C ALA A 88 5.08 6.43 -2.98
N LEU A 89 4.73 6.00 -4.20
CA LEU A 89 5.27 4.77 -4.81
C LEU A 89 6.78 4.87 -4.98
N PHE A 90 7.27 5.98 -5.54
CA PHE A 90 8.70 6.21 -5.74
C PHE A 90 9.45 6.23 -4.41
N THR A 91 8.94 6.96 -3.42
CA THR A 91 9.56 7.03 -2.08
C THR A 91 9.64 5.63 -1.46
N LYS A 92 8.50 4.93 -1.38
CA LYS A 92 8.40 3.60 -0.77
C LYS A 92 9.32 2.57 -1.43
N ILE A 93 9.32 2.47 -2.76
CA ILE A 93 9.93 1.35 -3.49
C ILE A 93 11.38 1.65 -3.91
N ILE A 94 11.69 2.93 -4.19
CA ILE A 94 12.97 3.35 -4.73
C ILE A 94 13.77 4.17 -3.70
N ALA A 95 13.19 5.21 -3.11
CA ALA A 95 13.98 6.22 -2.39
C ALA A 95 14.34 5.83 -0.94
N ASP A 96 13.49 5.07 -0.25
CA ASP A 96 13.67 4.70 1.16
C ASP A 96 14.75 3.62 1.38
N ASP A 97 15.24 2.98 0.31
CA ASP A 97 16.34 1.99 0.32
C ASP A 97 16.17 0.87 1.38
N ASN A 98 14.93 0.47 1.63
CA ASN A 98 14.55 -0.57 2.59
C ASN A 98 14.16 -1.89 1.91
N GLY A 99 14.41 -2.00 0.60
CA GLY A 99 14.12 -3.17 -0.23
C GLY A 99 12.64 -3.38 -0.56
N ARG A 100 11.73 -2.52 -0.10
CA ARG A 100 10.28 -2.68 -0.28
C ARG A 100 9.88 -2.77 -1.75
N GLY A 101 8.71 -3.36 -1.98
CA GLY A 101 8.06 -3.43 -3.27
C GLY A 101 6.61 -2.98 -3.12
N GLY A 102 5.69 -3.69 -3.77
CA GLY A 102 4.26 -3.51 -3.56
C GLY A 102 3.46 -4.55 -4.30
N TYR A 103 2.14 -4.46 -4.22
CA TYR A 103 1.28 -5.33 -5.01
C TYR A 103 1.03 -4.74 -6.41
N CYS A 104 0.07 -5.29 -7.15
CA CYS A 104 -0.12 -4.99 -8.57
C CYS A 104 -0.22 -3.50 -8.92
N MET A 105 -1.02 -2.72 -8.20
CA MET A 105 -1.22 -1.30 -8.51
C MET A 105 0.00 -0.43 -8.15
N GLU A 106 0.80 -0.86 -7.17
CA GLU A 106 2.02 -0.16 -6.77
C GLU A 106 3.15 -0.46 -7.77
N ASN A 107 3.41 -1.74 -8.05
CA ASN A 107 4.45 -2.15 -8.99
C ASN A 107 4.14 -1.68 -10.42
N SER A 108 2.94 -1.93 -10.94
CA SER A 108 2.57 -1.53 -12.29
C SER A 108 2.44 0.00 -12.43
N GLY A 109 2.00 0.71 -11.39
CA GLY A 109 1.94 2.17 -11.38
C GLY A 109 3.34 2.81 -11.41
N LEU A 110 4.25 2.30 -10.59
CA LEU A 110 5.65 2.72 -10.54
C LEU A 110 6.36 2.44 -11.89
N PHE A 111 6.18 1.23 -12.43
CA PHE A 111 6.78 0.82 -13.71
C PHE A 111 6.22 1.61 -14.90
N GLY A 112 4.90 1.80 -14.96
CA GLY A 112 4.26 2.62 -16.00
C GLY A 112 4.76 4.07 -16.01
N THR A 113 5.01 4.64 -14.82
CA THR A 113 5.60 5.98 -14.68
C THR A 113 7.03 6.02 -15.22
N LEU A 114 7.87 5.01 -14.93
CA LEU A 114 9.21 4.89 -15.52
C LEU A 114 9.14 4.82 -17.04
N LEU A 115 8.31 3.94 -17.60
CA LEU A 115 8.20 3.79 -19.05
C LEU A 115 7.75 5.10 -19.72
N HIS A 116 6.77 5.79 -19.13
CA HIS A 116 6.34 7.09 -19.63
C HIS A 116 7.47 8.12 -19.61
N SER A 117 8.25 8.15 -18.53
CA SER A 117 9.42 9.05 -18.36
C SER A 117 10.52 8.80 -19.40
N LEU A 118 10.67 7.54 -19.82
CA LEU A 118 11.61 7.14 -20.87
C LEU A 118 11.12 7.47 -22.29
N GLY A 119 9.91 8.02 -22.43
CA GLY A 119 9.33 8.39 -23.72
C GLY A 119 8.61 7.26 -24.45
N PHE A 120 8.34 6.12 -23.78
CA PHE A 120 7.45 5.12 -24.35
C PHE A 120 6.02 5.66 -24.45
N ASN A 121 5.32 5.30 -25.53
CA ASN A 121 3.88 5.53 -25.63
C ASN A 121 3.15 4.47 -24.81
N THR A 122 2.79 4.81 -23.58
CA THR A 122 2.16 3.90 -22.63
C THR A 122 0.76 4.32 -22.25
N TYR A 123 -0.03 3.39 -21.76
CA TYR A 123 -1.21 3.64 -20.93
C TYR A 123 -1.46 2.39 -20.09
N SER A 124 -2.49 2.38 -19.25
CA SER A 124 -2.77 1.24 -18.38
C SER A 124 -4.24 0.87 -18.38
N ALA A 125 -4.56 -0.36 -18.02
CA ALA A 125 -5.92 -0.87 -17.95
C ALA A 125 -6.13 -1.79 -16.73
N GLY A 126 -7.40 -1.96 -16.36
CA GLY A 126 -7.80 -2.95 -15.38
C GLY A 126 -7.93 -4.36 -15.95
N ALA A 127 -7.63 -5.35 -15.13
CA ALA A 127 -7.83 -6.76 -15.40
C ALA A 127 -8.65 -7.44 -14.29
N ARG A 128 -9.35 -8.51 -14.68
CA ARG A 128 -10.10 -9.39 -13.78
C ARG A 128 -9.26 -10.63 -13.52
N VAL A 129 -8.93 -10.87 -12.26
CA VAL A 129 -8.12 -12.04 -11.88
C VAL A 129 -9.00 -13.28 -11.82
N PHE A 130 -8.53 -14.37 -12.44
CA PHE A 130 -9.15 -15.67 -12.29
C PHE A 130 -8.75 -16.27 -10.94
N ASN A 131 -9.75 -16.63 -10.14
CA ASN A 131 -9.54 -17.22 -8.83
C ASN A 131 -10.68 -18.19 -8.52
N GLN A 132 -10.36 -19.37 -8.02
CA GLN A 132 -11.34 -20.39 -7.61
C GLN A 132 -12.40 -20.68 -8.69
N GLY A 133 -11.97 -20.83 -9.95
CA GLY A 133 -12.87 -21.19 -11.06
C GLY A 133 -13.66 -20.02 -11.66
N ARG A 134 -13.43 -18.77 -11.23
CA ARG A 134 -14.20 -17.61 -11.67
C ARG A 134 -13.35 -16.35 -11.82
N LEU A 135 -13.66 -15.50 -12.80
CA LEU A 135 -13.07 -14.16 -12.92
C LEU A 135 -13.71 -13.19 -11.92
N SER A 136 -12.87 -12.41 -11.24
CA SER A 136 -13.28 -11.41 -10.24
C SER A 136 -13.75 -10.08 -10.88
N GLY A 137 -13.96 -9.06 -10.03
CA GLY A 137 -14.07 -7.66 -10.46
C GLY A 137 -12.75 -7.13 -11.03
N TRP A 138 -12.72 -5.86 -11.43
CA TRP A 138 -11.45 -5.20 -11.75
C TRP A 138 -10.61 -5.10 -10.49
N GLY A 139 -9.46 -5.79 -10.47
CA GLY A 139 -8.62 -5.89 -9.27
C GLY A 139 -7.12 -5.98 -9.56
N HIS A 140 -6.73 -5.96 -10.84
CA HIS A 140 -5.35 -6.03 -11.29
C HIS A 140 -5.05 -4.93 -12.30
N MET A 141 -3.81 -4.41 -12.31
CA MET A 141 -3.36 -3.34 -13.19
C MET A 141 -2.30 -3.86 -14.15
N ILE A 142 -2.53 -3.65 -15.45
CA ILE A 142 -1.58 -3.94 -16.52
C ILE A 142 -1.17 -2.66 -17.27
N VAL A 143 -0.02 -2.69 -17.91
CA VAL A 143 0.52 -1.57 -18.69
C VAL A 143 0.58 -1.95 -20.16
N PHE A 144 0.11 -1.08 -21.04
CA PHE A 144 0.31 -1.22 -22.48
C PHE A 144 1.42 -0.30 -22.96
N VAL A 145 2.17 -0.76 -23.96
CA VAL A 145 3.24 -0.01 -24.62
C VAL A 145 3.09 -0.16 -26.13
N LYS A 146 3.10 0.94 -26.88
CA LYS A 146 3.09 0.93 -28.35
C LYS A 146 4.49 1.16 -28.90
N ILE A 147 5.00 0.20 -29.68
CA ILE A 147 6.33 0.23 -30.31
C ILE A 147 6.19 -0.12 -31.79
N GLY A 148 6.64 0.75 -32.68
CA GLY A 148 6.62 0.48 -34.13
C GLY A 148 5.23 0.15 -34.70
N GLY A 149 4.16 0.67 -34.10
CA GLY A 149 2.77 0.38 -34.49
C GLY A 149 2.14 -0.81 -33.76
N GLN A 150 2.94 -1.75 -33.25
CA GLN A 150 2.49 -2.91 -32.47
C GLN A 150 2.25 -2.51 -31.00
N LYS A 151 1.18 -3.07 -30.42
CA LYS A 151 0.89 -2.94 -28.99
C LYS A 151 1.42 -4.16 -28.23
N TYR A 152 2.09 -3.91 -27.13
CA TYR A 152 2.52 -4.93 -26.17
C TYR A 152 1.82 -4.65 -24.85
N TYR A 153 1.38 -5.69 -24.16
CA TYR A 153 1.01 -5.55 -22.76
C TYR A 153 2.13 -6.11 -21.89
N VAL A 154 2.36 -5.44 -20.77
CA VAL A 154 3.44 -5.67 -19.84
C VAL A 154 2.86 -5.70 -18.44
N ASP A 155 3.37 -6.62 -17.64
CA ASP A 155 2.92 -6.84 -16.28
C ASP A 155 4.10 -7.23 -15.40
N VAL A 156 4.34 -6.41 -14.38
CA VAL A 156 5.36 -6.61 -13.34
C VAL A 156 4.73 -6.81 -11.96
N GLY A 157 3.40 -6.96 -11.91
CA GLY A 157 2.60 -6.85 -10.70
C GLY A 157 1.66 -8.02 -10.45
N PHE A 158 1.66 -9.08 -11.27
CA PHE A 158 0.79 -10.25 -11.02
C PHE A 158 1.37 -11.28 -10.04
N GLY A 159 2.70 -11.38 -9.96
CA GLY A 159 3.41 -12.35 -9.11
C GLY A 159 3.86 -13.61 -9.86
N ALA A 160 3.71 -14.78 -9.23
CA ALA A 160 4.36 -16.04 -9.62
C ALA A 160 4.17 -16.44 -11.09
N ASN A 161 2.93 -16.39 -11.58
CA ASN A 161 2.58 -16.88 -12.92
C ASN A 161 2.37 -15.75 -13.93
N GLY A 162 2.79 -14.51 -13.62
CA GLY A 162 2.69 -13.37 -14.54
C GLY A 162 3.65 -13.47 -15.72
N PRO A 163 3.41 -12.74 -16.82
CA PRO A 163 4.31 -12.78 -17.98
C PRO A 163 5.71 -12.26 -17.62
N ILE A 164 6.74 -12.93 -18.14
CA ILE A 164 8.14 -12.58 -17.90
C ILE A 164 8.77 -11.76 -19.04
N GLU A 165 8.02 -11.52 -20.10
CA GLU A 165 8.41 -10.71 -21.25
C GLU A 165 7.22 -9.87 -21.76
N PRO A 166 7.46 -8.82 -22.57
CA PRO A 166 6.39 -8.03 -23.19
C PRO A 166 5.62 -8.89 -24.19
N MET A 167 4.33 -9.05 -23.95
CA MET A 167 3.47 -9.90 -24.77
C MET A 167 2.81 -9.07 -25.87
N PRO A 168 2.94 -9.41 -27.16
CA PRO A 168 2.22 -8.69 -28.20
C PRO A 168 0.72 -8.91 -28.05
N VAL A 169 -0.02 -7.83 -28.22
CA VAL A 169 -1.48 -7.85 -28.27
C VAL A 169 -1.86 -8.06 -29.74
N ASP A 170 -1.98 -9.32 -30.13
CA ASP A 170 -2.36 -9.74 -31.47
C ASP A 170 -3.24 -11.01 -31.43
N HIS A 171 -3.93 -11.28 -32.53
CA HIS A 171 -4.88 -12.40 -32.62
C HIS A 171 -4.23 -13.74 -32.96
N SER A 172 -2.89 -13.86 -32.95
CA SER A 172 -2.21 -15.09 -33.35
C SER A 172 -2.41 -16.23 -32.34
N GLY A 173 -2.59 -15.90 -31.06
CA GLY A 173 -2.62 -16.89 -30.00
C GLY A 173 -1.28 -17.59 -29.76
N ALA A 174 -0.17 -17.01 -30.25
CA ALA A 174 1.15 -17.61 -30.21
C ALA A 174 1.54 -18.04 -28.78
N ILE A 175 2.03 -19.28 -28.68
CA ILE A 175 2.60 -19.83 -27.45
C ILE A 175 3.99 -19.21 -27.26
N ARG A 176 4.24 -18.76 -26.04
CA ARG A 176 5.49 -18.14 -25.62
C ARG A 176 6.13 -18.93 -24.49
N PRO A 177 7.46 -19.03 -24.46
CA PRO A 177 8.14 -19.64 -23.33
C PRO A 177 7.87 -18.84 -22.06
N HIS A 178 7.75 -19.55 -20.94
CA HIS A 178 7.81 -18.97 -19.61
C HIS A 178 9.02 -19.56 -18.88
N ILE A 179 9.04 -19.54 -17.55
CA ILE A 179 10.04 -20.22 -16.75
C ILE A 179 9.88 -21.72 -17.01
N ALA A 180 10.82 -22.31 -17.75
CA ALA A 180 10.75 -23.71 -18.17
C ALA A 180 10.40 -24.64 -16.99
N PRO A 181 9.51 -25.63 -17.18
CA PRO A 181 8.88 -26.06 -18.43
C PRO A 181 7.61 -25.27 -18.83
N ALA A 182 7.26 -24.22 -18.09
CA ALA A 182 6.01 -23.51 -18.29
C ALA A 182 5.97 -22.73 -19.60
N SER A 183 4.75 -22.47 -20.06
CA SER A 183 4.46 -21.67 -21.25
C SER A 183 3.31 -20.72 -20.98
N ALA A 184 3.25 -19.65 -21.76
CA ALA A 184 2.20 -18.64 -21.66
C ALA A 184 1.63 -18.31 -23.04
N ARG A 185 0.38 -17.84 -23.08
CA ARG A 185 -0.22 -17.31 -24.31
C ARG A 185 -1.27 -16.25 -24.01
N LEU A 186 -1.58 -15.46 -25.03
CA LEU A 186 -2.67 -14.49 -24.98
C LEU A 186 -3.75 -14.88 -25.99
N GLN A 187 -5.00 -14.95 -25.55
CA GLN A 187 -6.14 -15.39 -26.37
C GLN A 187 -7.19 -14.28 -26.47
N TRP A 188 -7.71 -14.04 -27.68
CA TRP A 188 -8.86 -13.16 -27.88
C TRP A 188 -10.14 -13.99 -27.91
N ARG A 189 -10.80 -14.14 -26.76
CA ARG A 189 -11.94 -15.07 -26.63
C ARG A 189 -13.02 -14.53 -25.69
N ASN A 190 -14.19 -15.18 -25.73
CA ASN A 190 -15.22 -14.94 -24.74
C ASN A 190 -14.86 -15.61 -23.41
N ILE A 191 -15.47 -15.14 -22.33
CA ILE A 191 -15.41 -15.74 -20.99
C ILE A 191 -16.78 -16.29 -20.64
N SER A 192 -16.83 -17.38 -19.88
CA SER A 192 -18.08 -18.08 -19.52
C SER A 192 -19.07 -17.23 -18.72
N GLN A 193 -18.62 -16.12 -18.15
CA GLN A 193 -19.41 -15.21 -17.32
C GLN A 193 -20.12 -14.12 -18.12
N ASN A 194 -19.79 -13.94 -19.41
CA ASN A 194 -20.50 -12.99 -20.25
C ASN A 194 -21.84 -13.59 -20.69
N VAL A 195 -22.88 -12.76 -20.67
CA VAL A 195 -24.18 -13.10 -21.25
C VAL A 195 -24.18 -12.88 -22.76
N ASP A 196 -23.46 -11.86 -23.22
CA ASP A 196 -23.27 -11.57 -24.64
C ASP A 196 -22.27 -12.60 -25.24
N PRO A 197 -22.69 -13.46 -26.19
CA PRO A 197 -21.84 -14.46 -26.81
C PRO A 197 -20.78 -13.86 -27.74
N ASP A 198 -20.91 -12.60 -28.15
CA ASP A 198 -19.99 -11.89 -29.06
C ASP A 198 -18.98 -11.01 -28.33
N GLN A 199 -19.18 -10.76 -27.03
CA GLN A 199 -18.20 -10.05 -26.22
C GLN A 199 -16.88 -10.83 -26.16
N ARG A 200 -15.76 -10.13 -26.37
CA ARG A 200 -14.42 -10.72 -26.34
C ARG A 200 -13.52 -9.92 -25.41
N LEU A 201 -12.61 -10.61 -24.77
CA LEU A 201 -11.59 -10.07 -23.90
C LEU A 201 -10.25 -10.74 -24.25
N TRP A 202 -9.17 -10.06 -23.94
CA TRP A 202 -7.86 -10.68 -23.92
C TRP A 202 -7.76 -11.53 -22.66
N VAL A 203 -7.41 -12.80 -22.82
CA VAL A 203 -7.22 -13.75 -21.72
C VAL A 203 -5.78 -14.19 -21.71
N TYR A 204 -5.07 -13.88 -20.63
CA TYR A 204 -3.74 -14.39 -20.39
C TYR A 204 -3.85 -15.77 -19.74
N GLU A 205 -3.21 -16.75 -20.38
CA GLU A 205 -3.21 -18.15 -19.93
C GLU A 205 -1.78 -18.62 -19.68
N HIS A 206 -1.64 -19.43 -18.64
CA HIS A 206 -0.39 -20.04 -18.22
C HIS A 206 -0.56 -21.56 -18.21
N LYS A 207 0.44 -22.28 -18.69
CA LYS A 207 0.51 -23.74 -18.68
C LYS A 207 1.76 -24.14 -17.91
N ILE A 208 1.61 -24.94 -16.86
CA ILE A 208 2.73 -25.28 -15.96
C ILE A 208 3.75 -26.18 -16.66
N ASP A 209 3.30 -27.12 -17.48
CA ASP A 209 4.11 -28.02 -18.31
C ASP A 209 3.24 -28.60 -19.46
N GLU A 210 3.75 -29.57 -20.21
CA GLU A 210 3.01 -30.18 -21.32
C GLU A 210 1.85 -31.08 -20.89
N GLU A 211 1.89 -31.64 -19.68
CA GLU A 211 0.93 -32.63 -19.16
C GLU A 211 -0.33 -31.99 -18.57
N HIS A 212 -0.25 -30.73 -18.14
CA HIS A 212 -1.38 -29.99 -17.57
C HIS A 212 -2.18 -29.22 -18.63
N ASP A 213 -3.38 -28.76 -18.29
CA ASP A 213 -4.16 -27.89 -19.16
C ASP A 213 -3.74 -26.42 -19.06
N TRP A 214 -4.17 -25.62 -20.04
CA TRP A 214 -4.03 -24.16 -19.98
C TRP A 214 -4.96 -23.57 -18.91
N GLU A 215 -4.39 -22.79 -17.98
CA GLU A 215 -5.17 -22.11 -16.95
C GLU A 215 -5.25 -20.60 -17.23
N PRO A 216 -6.45 -20.00 -17.23
CA PRO A 216 -6.59 -18.56 -17.29
C PRO A 216 -6.09 -17.93 -15.99
N MET A 217 -5.24 -16.92 -16.12
CA MET A 217 -4.72 -16.16 -14.98
C MET A 217 -5.54 -14.89 -14.76
N TYR A 218 -5.83 -14.16 -15.84
CA TYR A 218 -6.68 -12.98 -15.82
C TYR A 218 -7.16 -12.61 -17.23
N CYS A 219 -8.17 -11.75 -17.30
CA CYS A 219 -8.62 -11.16 -18.56
C CYS A 219 -8.71 -9.63 -18.50
N PHE A 220 -8.58 -8.97 -19.63
CA PHE A 220 -8.59 -7.51 -19.72
C PHE A 220 -9.17 -7.00 -21.04
N THR A 221 -9.48 -5.70 -21.06
CA THR A 221 -9.78 -4.94 -22.27
C THR A 221 -8.62 -4.01 -22.60
N GLU A 222 -8.67 -3.37 -23.76
CA GLU A 222 -7.71 -2.33 -24.13
C GLU A 222 -8.14 -0.92 -23.68
N LEU A 223 -9.23 -0.82 -22.91
CA LEU A 223 -9.76 0.44 -22.41
C LEU A 223 -8.77 1.08 -21.44
N GLU A 224 -8.36 2.32 -21.72
CA GLU A 224 -7.52 3.08 -20.81
C GLU A 224 -8.27 3.38 -19.52
N PHE A 225 -7.65 3.04 -18.39
CA PHE A 225 -8.14 3.37 -17.06
C PHE A 225 -7.47 4.66 -16.56
N LEU A 226 -8.26 5.48 -15.88
CA LEU A 226 -7.83 6.73 -15.28
C LEU A 226 -7.41 6.52 -13.82
N PRO A 227 -6.68 7.48 -13.21
CA PRO A 227 -6.31 7.38 -11.79
C PRO A 227 -7.50 7.14 -10.84
N GLY A 228 -8.68 7.65 -11.18
CA GLY A 228 -9.91 7.41 -10.41
C GLY A 228 -10.33 5.94 -10.37
N ASP A 229 -10.17 5.21 -11.47
CA ASP A 229 -10.50 3.77 -11.55
C ASP A 229 -9.59 2.98 -10.61
N TYR A 230 -8.29 3.28 -10.62
CA TYR A 230 -7.32 2.64 -9.73
C TYR A 230 -7.56 2.95 -8.26
N ARG A 231 -8.07 4.14 -7.92
CA ARG A 231 -8.45 4.43 -6.52
C ARG A 231 -9.56 3.51 -6.02
N VAL A 232 -10.56 3.23 -6.86
CA VAL A 232 -11.66 2.32 -6.52
C VAL A 232 -11.16 0.88 -6.41
N MET A 233 -10.36 0.44 -7.39
CA MET A 233 -9.75 -0.90 -7.38
C MET A 233 -8.87 -1.10 -6.14
N ASN A 234 -7.98 -0.15 -5.85
CA ASN A 234 -7.07 -0.17 -4.72
C ASN A 234 -7.82 -0.22 -3.38
N LEU A 235 -8.90 0.55 -3.22
CA LEU A 235 -9.71 0.50 -2.01
C LEU A 235 -10.25 -0.91 -1.75
N SER A 236 -10.88 -1.53 -2.76
CA SER A 236 -11.38 -2.91 -2.62
C SER A 236 -10.26 -3.90 -2.32
N THR A 237 -9.15 -3.84 -3.06
CA THR A 237 -8.03 -4.78 -2.91
C THR A 237 -7.32 -4.65 -1.56
N SER A 238 -7.21 -3.43 -1.01
CA SER A 238 -6.50 -3.15 0.25
C SER A 238 -7.36 -3.28 1.51
N THR A 239 -8.70 -3.17 1.40
CA THR A 239 -9.58 -3.12 2.59
C THR A 239 -10.62 -4.23 2.65
N SER A 240 -10.95 -4.88 1.54
CA SER A 240 -12.02 -5.88 1.55
C SER A 240 -11.64 -7.08 2.43
N PRO A 241 -12.52 -7.52 3.34
CA PRO A 241 -12.29 -8.72 4.14
C PRO A 241 -12.48 -10.01 3.31
N THR A 242 -12.83 -9.92 2.03
CA THR A 242 -12.97 -11.11 1.17
C THR A 242 -11.71 -11.41 0.36
N THR A 243 -10.84 -10.41 0.15
CA THR A 243 -9.59 -10.60 -0.59
C THR A 243 -8.56 -11.38 0.22
N PHE A 244 -7.65 -12.08 -0.46
CA PHE A 244 -6.54 -12.77 0.21
C PHE A 244 -5.50 -11.78 0.76
N PHE A 245 -5.38 -10.58 0.14
CA PHE A 245 -4.39 -9.59 0.51
C PHE A 245 -4.53 -9.09 1.95
N THR A 246 -5.74 -9.00 2.49
CA THR A 246 -6.00 -8.54 3.86
C THR A 246 -5.89 -9.66 4.90
N LYS A 247 -5.67 -10.90 4.46
CA LYS A 247 -5.68 -12.09 5.32
C LYS A 247 -4.33 -12.76 5.47
N ILE A 248 -3.50 -12.69 4.44
CA ILE A 248 -2.26 -13.45 4.33
C ILE A 248 -1.14 -12.49 3.97
N VAL A 249 -0.02 -12.57 4.70
CA VAL A 249 1.25 -11.97 4.28
C VAL A 249 1.74 -12.74 3.07
N PHE A 250 1.88 -12.08 1.94
CA PHE A 250 2.27 -12.70 0.68
C PHE A 250 3.36 -11.90 0.00
N MET A 251 4.40 -12.59 -0.47
CA MET A 251 5.44 -12.00 -1.27
C MET A 251 5.90 -12.93 -2.37
N GLU A 252 6.37 -12.36 -3.48
CA GLU A 252 6.97 -13.10 -4.57
C GLU A 252 8.07 -12.29 -5.25
N LYS A 253 9.12 -12.96 -5.70
CA LYS A 253 10.23 -12.36 -6.44
C LYS A 253 10.83 -13.38 -7.41
N LYS A 254 11.15 -12.95 -8.64
CA LYS A 254 11.82 -13.83 -9.61
C LYS A 254 13.29 -14.06 -9.25
N LEU A 255 13.79 -15.22 -9.62
CA LEU A 255 15.19 -15.63 -9.43
C LEU A 255 15.89 -15.69 -10.78
N LEU A 256 17.09 -15.11 -10.84
CA LEU A 256 17.98 -15.23 -12.00
C LEU A 256 18.91 -16.43 -11.85
N GLY A 257 19.17 -17.11 -12.96
CA GLY A 257 20.27 -18.06 -13.08
C GLY A 257 21.57 -17.38 -13.49
N ASP A 258 22.65 -18.15 -13.52
CA ASP A 258 23.99 -17.67 -13.87
C ASP A 258 24.07 -17.17 -15.33
N ASP A 259 23.19 -17.64 -16.20
CA ASP A 259 23.05 -17.21 -17.59
C ASP A 259 22.23 -15.90 -17.76
N GLY A 260 21.74 -15.33 -16.66
CA GLY A 260 20.92 -14.12 -16.66
C GLY A 260 19.47 -14.33 -17.12
N SER A 261 19.03 -15.58 -17.27
CA SER A 261 17.62 -15.95 -17.50
C SER A 261 16.85 -16.05 -16.19
N ILE A 262 15.52 -15.89 -16.24
CA ILE A 262 14.67 -16.15 -15.06
C ILE A 262 14.46 -17.66 -14.95
N ILE A 263 14.99 -18.26 -13.89
CA ILE A 263 14.96 -19.71 -13.68
C ILE A 263 13.87 -20.15 -12.70
N GLY A 264 13.26 -19.22 -11.99
CA GLY A 264 12.36 -19.54 -10.90
C GLY A 264 11.85 -18.35 -10.14
N ASN A 265 11.29 -18.63 -8.97
CA ASN A 265 10.85 -17.64 -8.02
C ASN A 265 10.95 -18.11 -6.57
N ILE A 266 10.99 -17.14 -5.68
CA ILE A 266 10.80 -17.32 -4.25
C ILE A 266 9.42 -16.77 -3.87
N ILE A 267 8.65 -17.55 -3.13
CA ILE A 267 7.30 -17.21 -2.71
C ILE A 267 7.24 -17.33 -1.19
N LEU A 268 6.78 -16.27 -0.52
CA LEU A 268 6.48 -16.26 0.90
C LEU A 268 4.97 -16.17 1.10
N GLY A 269 4.44 -17.08 1.91
CA GLY A 269 3.06 -17.10 2.37
C GLY A 269 3.01 -17.58 3.82
N THR A 270 2.49 -18.79 4.04
CA THR A 270 2.58 -19.49 5.33
C THR A 270 3.99 -19.97 5.65
N ASP A 271 4.79 -20.16 4.61
CA ASP A 271 6.17 -20.63 4.57
C ASP A 271 6.89 -19.87 3.45
N VAL A 272 8.20 -20.05 3.33
CA VAL A 272 8.96 -19.56 2.16
C VAL A 272 9.44 -20.72 1.31
N LYS A 273 9.17 -20.64 0.01
CA LYS A 273 9.40 -21.70 -0.97
C LYS A 273 10.20 -21.17 -2.16
N TRP A 274 11.13 -21.97 -2.64
CA TRP A 274 11.84 -21.76 -3.89
C TRP A 274 11.31 -22.73 -4.91
N ARG A 275 10.86 -22.20 -6.05
CA ARG A 275 10.55 -23.01 -7.22
C ARG A 275 11.52 -22.65 -8.33
N ILE A 276 12.28 -23.63 -8.78
CA ILE A 276 13.28 -23.48 -9.83
C ILE A 276 12.93 -24.51 -10.91
N HIS A 277 12.87 -24.07 -12.16
CA HIS A 277 12.48 -24.89 -13.30
C HIS A 277 11.18 -25.70 -13.09
N GLY A 278 10.15 -25.04 -12.54
CA GLY A 278 8.85 -25.65 -12.22
C GLY A 278 8.84 -26.58 -11.01
N LYS A 279 9.99 -26.90 -10.41
CA LYS A 279 10.11 -27.81 -9.27
C LYS A 279 10.31 -27.07 -7.97
N LYS A 280 9.70 -27.57 -6.89
CA LYS A 280 9.96 -27.07 -5.54
C LYS A 280 11.30 -27.60 -5.05
N GLU A 281 12.31 -26.75 -5.04
CA GLU A 281 13.68 -27.10 -4.63
C GLU A 281 13.90 -26.97 -3.13
N ARG A 282 13.28 -25.96 -2.51
CA ARG A 282 13.48 -25.65 -1.09
C ARG A 282 12.21 -25.10 -0.46
N GLU A 283 12.03 -25.39 0.82
CA GLU A 283 10.94 -24.88 1.65
C GLU A 283 11.46 -24.67 3.07
N ILE A 284 11.18 -23.51 3.65
CA ILE A 284 11.42 -23.23 5.08
C ILE A 284 10.05 -22.95 5.69
N LYS A 285 9.70 -23.76 6.68
CA LYS A 285 8.50 -23.55 7.49
C LYS A 285 8.82 -22.57 8.61
N PHE A 286 7.86 -21.71 8.90
CA PHE A 286 7.96 -20.77 10.01
C PHE A 286 7.31 -21.37 11.25
N GLU A 287 7.97 -21.28 12.40
CA GLU A 287 7.42 -21.66 13.70
C GLU A 287 6.93 -20.43 14.48
N SER A 288 7.46 -19.26 14.13
CA SER A 288 7.22 -17.99 14.81
C SER A 288 7.11 -16.82 13.83
N GLU A 289 6.61 -15.69 14.33
CA GLU A 289 6.58 -14.43 13.59
C GLU A 289 7.99 -13.93 13.26
N GLU A 290 8.92 -14.16 14.19
CA GLU A 290 10.33 -13.83 14.08
C GLU A 290 10.99 -14.59 12.92
N ASP A 291 10.65 -15.86 12.69
CA ASP A 291 11.14 -16.63 11.53
C ASP A 291 10.69 -16.01 10.22
N ARG A 292 9.43 -15.58 10.15
CA ARG A 292 8.88 -14.92 8.96
C ARG A 292 9.58 -13.59 8.71
N VAL A 293 9.73 -12.74 9.73
CA VAL A 293 10.44 -11.45 9.61
C VAL A 293 11.89 -11.66 9.18
N LYS A 294 12.57 -12.67 9.74
CA LYS A 294 13.94 -13.03 9.35
C LYS A 294 14.01 -13.45 7.87
N ALA A 295 13.08 -14.27 7.40
CA ALA A 295 13.03 -14.68 5.99
C ALA A 295 12.72 -13.51 5.04
N ILE A 296 11.88 -12.56 5.46
CA ILE A 296 11.61 -11.32 4.71
C ILE A 296 12.91 -10.53 4.51
N GLU A 297 13.71 -10.36 5.57
CA GLU A 297 14.98 -9.64 5.51
C GLU A 297 16.04 -10.41 4.69
N GLU A 298 16.27 -11.69 5.00
CA GLU A 298 17.35 -12.49 4.41
C GLU A 298 17.12 -12.82 2.92
N HIS A 299 15.87 -13.00 2.49
CA HIS A 299 15.59 -13.52 1.14
C HIS A 299 14.92 -12.51 0.21
N PHE A 300 14.22 -11.52 0.75
CA PHE A 300 13.63 -10.44 -0.04
C PHE A 300 14.38 -9.12 0.10
N GLY A 301 15.31 -9.03 1.06
CA GLY A 301 16.09 -7.81 1.32
C GLY A 301 15.29 -6.69 1.97
N ILE A 302 14.13 -7.02 2.55
CA ILE A 302 13.24 -6.03 3.15
C ILE A 302 13.53 -5.87 4.64
N LYS A 303 13.88 -4.66 5.05
CA LYS A 303 14.13 -4.33 6.46
C LYS A 303 12.88 -3.73 7.07
N LEU A 304 12.31 -4.42 8.05
CA LEU A 304 11.21 -3.90 8.87
C LEU A 304 11.75 -3.34 10.18
N GLY A 305 11.37 -2.11 10.52
CA GLY A 305 11.67 -1.49 11.81
C GLY A 305 10.89 -2.13 12.96
N VAL A 306 11.30 -1.84 14.20
CA VAL A 306 10.66 -2.42 15.41
C VAL A 306 9.16 -2.14 15.45
N VAL A 307 8.75 -0.88 15.20
CA VAL A 307 7.33 -0.48 15.19
C VAL A 307 6.53 -1.17 14.08
N GLU A 308 7.15 -1.43 12.93
CA GLU A 308 6.51 -2.15 11.82
C GLU A 308 6.27 -3.62 12.19
N ARG A 309 7.26 -4.27 12.81
CA ARG A 309 7.14 -5.65 13.30
C ARG A 309 6.00 -5.81 14.29
N ASP A 310 5.85 -4.88 15.22
CA ASP A 310 4.76 -4.90 16.22
C ASP A 310 3.37 -4.62 15.60
N SER A 311 3.32 -4.03 14.40
CA SER A 311 2.04 -3.67 13.77
C SER A 311 1.22 -4.89 13.32
N ILE A 312 1.81 -6.09 13.29
CA ILE A 312 1.06 -7.31 12.94
C ILE A 312 0.30 -7.91 14.12
N LEU A 313 0.61 -7.51 15.35
CA LEU A 313 0.00 -8.05 16.56
C LEU A 313 -1.53 -7.87 16.56
N GLY A 314 -2.25 -8.96 16.83
CA GLY A 314 -3.72 -9.00 16.85
C GLY A 314 -4.39 -9.10 15.48
N LEU A 315 -3.63 -9.09 14.37
CA LEU A 315 -4.19 -9.27 13.03
C LEU A 315 -4.44 -10.74 12.72
N VAL A 316 -5.38 -11.00 11.81
CA VAL A 316 -5.66 -12.35 11.30
C VAL A 316 -4.45 -13.01 10.63
N SER A 317 -3.53 -12.18 10.13
CA SER A 317 -2.28 -12.59 9.46
C SER A 317 -1.12 -12.83 10.43
N GLN A 318 -1.27 -12.52 11.71
CA GLN A 318 -0.30 -12.86 12.75
C GLN A 318 -0.15 -14.37 12.83
N MET A 319 1.10 -14.86 12.86
CA MET A 319 1.33 -16.28 13.08
C MET A 319 0.89 -16.69 14.48
N LYS A 320 0.14 -17.80 14.55
CA LYS A 320 -0.25 -18.40 15.83
C LYS A 320 0.88 -19.31 16.29
N VAL A 321 1.43 -19.04 17.48
CA VAL A 321 2.43 -19.91 18.10
C VAL A 321 1.79 -21.25 18.45
N ALA A 322 2.31 -22.35 17.90
CA ALA A 322 1.84 -23.69 18.23
C ALA A 322 2.15 -24.00 19.71
N GLY A 323 1.14 -24.38 20.50
CA GLY A 323 1.32 -24.79 21.90
C GLY A 323 0.97 -23.73 22.95
N LEU A 324 0.63 -22.50 22.56
CA LEU A 324 -0.10 -21.58 23.43
C LEU A 324 -1.60 -21.89 23.31
N THR A 325 -2.09 -22.84 24.10
CA THR A 325 -3.48 -22.79 24.56
C THR A 325 -3.73 -21.40 25.14
N ASN A 326 -4.93 -20.87 24.94
CA ASN A 326 -5.41 -19.49 25.15
C ASN A 326 -5.09 -18.77 26.50
N GLU A 327 -4.15 -19.22 27.32
CA GLU A 327 -3.84 -18.61 28.62
C GLU A 327 -2.94 -17.37 28.52
N ARG A 328 -2.09 -17.23 27.49
CA ARG A 328 -1.32 -15.98 27.26
C ARG A 328 -1.99 -14.97 26.34
N SER A 329 -3.01 -15.37 25.59
CA SER A 329 -3.87 -14.41 24.87
C SER A 329 -4.77 -13.61 25.79
N GLU A 330 -5.01 -14.07 27.03
CA GLU A 330 -5.75 -13.29 28.04
C GLU A 330 -4.86 -12.29 28.81
N MET A 331 -3.53 -12.41 28.72
CA MET A 331 -2.61 -11.46 29.38
C MET A 331 -2.28 -10.23 28.51
N TYR A 332 -2.67 -10.23 27.24
CA TYR A 332 -2.53 -9.09 26.34
C TYR A 332 -3.89 -8.44 26.09
N ILE A 333 -4.20 -7.50 26.98
CA ILE A 333 -5.24 -6.48 26.89
C ILE A 333 -6.67 -7.02 26.83
N ASP A 334 -7.22 -7.29 28.00
CA ASP A 334 -8.67 -7.30 28.20
C ASP A 334 -9.26 -5.88 28.00
N TYR A 335 -9.60 -5.57 26.74
CA TYR A 335 -10.34 -4.35 26.39
C TYR A 335 -11.78 -4.33 26.95
N ARG A 336 -12.31 -5.44 27.51
CA ARG A 336 -13.62 -5.42 28.19
C ARG A 336 -13.52 -4.79 29.57
N THR A 337 -12.46 -5.05 30.34
CA THR A 337 -12.20 -4.29 31.59
C THR A 337 -11.98 -2.79 31.31
N TYR A 338 -11.40 -2.44 30.15
CA TYR A 338 -11.24 -1.05 29.70
C TYR A 338 -12.59 -0.36 29.37
N CYS A 339 -13.54 -1.10 28.78
CA CYS A 339 -14.87 -0.60 28.44
C CYS A 339 -15.83 -0.51 29.64
N GLU A 340 -15.62 -1.29 30.70
CA GLU A 340 -16.41 -1.17 31.93
C GLU A 340 -16.01 0.08 32.74
N PHE A 341 -14.72 0.46 32.74
CA PHE A 341 -14.28 1.73 33.36
C PHE A 341 -14.61 2.97 32.53
N GLY A 342 -14.65 2.86 31.20
CA GLY A 342 -15.05 3.96 30.31
C GLY A 342 -16.49 4.44 30.49
N ARG A 343 -17.35 3.66 31.15
CA ARG A 343 -18.71 4.10 31.52
C ARG A 343 -18.78 4.82 32.87
N ALA A 344 -17.74 4.78 33.70
CA ALA A 344 -17.72 5.36 35.04
C ALA A 344 -16.86 6.63 35.19
N CYS A 345 -15.97 6.97 34.25
CA CYS A 345 -15.09 8.14 34.38
C CYS A 345 -15.15 9.06 33.15
N ARG A 346 -16.11 10.00 33.11
CA ARG A 346 -16.15 11.09 32.12
C ARG A 346 -15.41 12.37 32.56
N THR A 347 -14.58 12.31 33.59
CA THR A 347 -14.03 13.53 34.22
C THR A 347 -12.52 13.50 34.51
N TYR A 348 -11.77 12.50 34.05
CA TYR A 348 -10.31 12.43 34.31
C TYR A 348 -9.47 12.46 33.02
N PRO A 349 -8.33 13.19 33.01
CA PRO A 349 -7.36 13.16 31.92
C PRO A 349 -6.79 11.75 31.69
N PRO A 350 -6.45 11.37 30.44
CA PRO A 350 -5.97 10.03 30.09
C PRO A 350 -4.78 9.52 30.92
N TRP A 351 -3.88 10.41 31.33
CA TRP A 351 -2.69 10.06 32.12
C TRP A 351 -3.01 9.63 33.56
N VAL A 352 -4.11 10.09 34.14
CA VAL A 352 -4.55 9.71 35.51
C VAL A 352 -5.08 8.29 35.52
N VAL A 353 -5.82 7.91 34.47
CA VAL A 353 -6.34 6.55 34.27
C VAL A 353 -5.18 5.57 34.09
N GLU A 354 -4.16 5.98 33.34
CA GLU A 354 -2.96 5.17 33.10
C GLU A 354 -2.11 4.97 34.38
N LEU A 355 -1.98 6.01 35.23
CA LEU A 355 -1.19 5.93 36.46
C LEU A 355 -1.81 4.99 37.51
N GLU A 356 -3.14 5.03 37.66
CA GLU A 356 -3.86 4.20 38.64
C GLU A 356 -3.99 2.74 38.16
N ALA A 357 -4.11 2.52 36.84
CA ALA A 357 -4.01 1.18 36.26
C ALA A 357 -2.64 0.55 36.52
N ARG A 358 -1.54 1.31 36.33
CA ARG A 358 -0.18 0.86 36.65
C ARG A 358 0.03 0.57 38.13
N ARG A 359 -0.62 1.33 39.02
CA ARG A 359 -0.60 1.11 40.48
C ARG A 359 -1.30 -0.18 40.89
N ARG A 360 -2.49 -0.49 40.32
CA ARG A 360 -3.26 -1.70 40.64
C ARG A 360 -2.67 -2.98 40.04
N LEU A 361 -1.94 -2.86 38.94
CA LEU A 361 -1.18 -3.96 38.33
C LEU A 361 0.17 -4.23 39.01
N GLY A 362 0.49 -3.54 40.11
CA GLY A 362 1.73 -3.76 40.87
C GLY A 362 3.00 -3.32 40.14
N LEU A 363 2.88 -2.54 39.06
CA LEU A 363 3.99 -2.14 38.18
C LEU A 363 4.78 -0.92 38.70
N VAL A 364 4.54 -0.48 39.94
CA VAL A 364 5.26 0.65 40.56
C VAL A 364 6.06 0.15 41.76
N GLY A 365 7.36 -0.13 41.53
CA GLY A 365 8.35 -0.33 42.58
C GLY A 365 9.25 0.90 42.76
N LEU A 366 9.50 1.26 44.03
CA LEU A 366 10.56 2.15 44.56
C LEU A 366 10.31 3.69 44.64
N SER A 367 9.60 4.10 45.70
CA SER A 367 10.12 4.84 46.88
C SER A 367 9.06 5.81 47.43
N ALA A 368 8.56 5.50 48.63
CA ALA A 368 7.40 6.14 49.26
C ALA A 368 7.69 7.50 49.92
N SER A 369 8.76 8.22 49.55
CA SER A 369 9.11 9.50 50.17
C SER A 369 8.81 10.74 49.32
N LYS A 370 8.55 10.60 48.01
CA LYS A 370 8.27 11.76 47.13
C LYS A 370 6.79 11.98 46.81
N ALA A 371 5.91 11.02 47.07
CA ALA A 371 4.47 11.15 46.79
C ALA A 371 3.69 11.95 47.86
N ARG A 372 4.29 12.25 49.03
CA ARG A 372 3.59 12.93 50.14
C ARG A 372 3.50 14.46 50.02
N GLN A 373 4.26 15.11 49.12
CA GLN A 373 4.21 16.57 48.99
C GLN A 373 3.20 17.08 47.96
N SER A 374 2.73 16.24 47.04
CA SER A 374 1.76 16.65 46.01
C SER A 374 0.29 16.39 46.41
N ALA A 375 0.05 15.64 47.48
CA ALA A 375 -1.30 15.24 47.90
C ALA A 375 -1.99 16.24 48.86
N VAL A 376 -1.30 17.28 49.35
CA VAL A 376 -1.86 18.22 50.33
C VAL A 376 -2.57 19.42 49.70
N ALA A 377 -2.57 19.56 48.36
CA ALA A 377 -3.12 20.74 47.69
C ALA A 377 -4.56 20.57 47.14
N LEU A 378 -5.26 19.46 47.42
CA LEU A 378 -6.52 19.12 46.71
C LEU A 378 -7.73 18.84 47.61
N GLU A 379 -7.71 19.24 48.89
CA GLU A 379 -8.83 18.96 49.80
C GLU A 379 -9.88 20.07 49.95
N HIS A 380 -9.75 21.26 49.35
CA HIS A 380 -10.79 22.31 49.47
C HIS A 380 -11.16 22.94 48.14
N CYS A 381 -12.15 22.35 47.46
CA CYS A 381 -13.03 23.07 46.52
C CYS A 381 -14.45 22.50 46.64
N GLY A 382 -15.20 22.97 47.64
CA GLY A 382 -16.64 22.79 47.74
C GLY A 382 -17.37 23.74 46.77
N GLY A 383 -18.49 23.28 46.20
CA GLY A 383 -19.16 23.93 45.07
C GLY A 383 -19.82 25.27 45.35
N VAL A 384 -19.94 26.08 44.29
CA VAL A 384 -20.88 27.21 44.16
C VAL A 384 -21.45 27.18 42.73
N PRO A 385 -22.78 27.37 42.52
CA PRO A 385 -23.36 27.43 41.18
C PRO A 385 -23.32 28.85 40.62
N GLY A 386 -22.82 28.99 39.39
CA GLY A 386 -22.86 30.22 38.59
C GLY A 386 -21.59 31.07 38.67
N GLY A 387 -20.70 30.92 37.69
CA GLY A 387 -19.51 31.76 37.53
C GLY A 387 -18.46 31.09 36.63
N GLN A 388 -17.88 31.87 35.72
CA GLN A 388 -16.82 31.42 34.80
C GLN A 388 -15.55 31.05 35.60
N ASN A 389 -14.95 29.89 35.33
CA ASN A 389 -13.68 29.49 35.93
C ASN A 389 -12.51 29.88 35.02
N GLU A 390 -11.77 30.92 35.40
CA GLU A 390 -10.35 31.08 35.03
C GLU A 390 -9.50 30.49 36.16
N CYS A 391 -8.65 29.50 35.85
CA CYS A 391 -7.62 29.02 36.77
C CYS A 391 -6.27 29.62 36.39
N LEU A 392 -5.83 30.62 37.15
CA LEU A 392 -4.45 31.10 37.17
C LEU A 392 -3.59 30.18 38.05
N LEU A 393 -2.51 29.62 37.50
CA LEU A 393 -1.51 28.87 38.25
C LEU A 393 -0.21 29.70 38.34
N THR A 394 0.04 30.27 39.52
CA THR A 394 1.31 30.91 39.88
C THR A 394 2.29 29.85 40.41
N LEU A 395 3.43 29.68 39.75
CA LEU A 395 4.52 28.80 40.20
C LEU A 395 5.57 29.63 40.97
N SER A 396 5.66 29.44 42.30
CA SER A 396 6.74 30.01 43.11
C SER A 396 7.99 29.12 43.06
N HIS A 397 9.15 29.74 42.80
CA HIS A 397 10.48 29.12 42.77
C HIS A 397 10.94 28.62 44.15
N ALA A 398 11.46 27.39 44.22
CA ALA A 398 12.36 26.95 45.28
C ALA A 398 13.37 25.87 44.77
N SER A 399 14.56 26.35 44.43
CA SER A 399 15.90 25.80 44.76
C SER A 399 16.22 24.30 44.57
N ILE A 400 16.95 23.94 43.50
CA ILE A 400 17.87 22.79 43.43
C ILE A 400 19.17 23.22 42.70
N PRO A 401 20.38 22.88 43.19
CA PRO A 401 21.64 23.34 42.61
C PRO A 401 22.14 22.50 41.42
N ARG A 402 22.79 23.24 40.51
CA ARG A 402 23.68 22.93 39.37
C ARG A 402 24.17 21.46 39.17
N LEU A 403 23.85 20.93 37.99
CA LEU A 403 24.82 20.25 37.12
C LEU A 403 24.50 20.64 35.66
N ALA A 404 25.38 21.45 35.07
CA ALA A 404 25.39 21.81 33.64
C ALA A 404 26.04 20.65 32.87
N LEU A 405 25.66 20.29 31.63
CA LEU A 405 25.70 21.06 30.39
C LEU A 405 24.95 20.27 29.30
N LEU A 406 24.04 20.91 28.56
CA LEU A 406 23.75 20.79 27.12
C LEU A 406 22.54 21.73 26.81
N PRO A 407 22.51 22.45 25.66
CA PRO A 407 21.60 23.58 25.46
C PRO A 407 20.16 23.12 25.15
N PRO A 408 19.12 23.83 25.62
CA PRO A 408 17.74 23.54 25.23
C PRO A 408 17.43 24.10 23.84
N PHE A 409 16.90 23.25 22.97
CA PHE A 409 16.17 23.69 21.77
C PHE A 409 14.91 24.44 22.20
N CYS A 410 14.84 25.74 21.91
CA CYS A 410 13.59 26.50 21.94
C CYS A 410 12.78 26.20 20.68
N ILE A 411 11.60 25.57 20.82
CA ILE A 411 10.54 25.67 19.82
C ILE A 411 9.62 26.81 20.28
N SER A 412 9.70 27.97 19.61
CA SER A 412 8.68 29.01 19.75
C SER A 412 7.46 28.62 18.94
N LEU A 413 6.34 28.36 19.61
CA LEU A 413 5.02 28.36 18.99
C LEU A 413 4.48 29.79 19.02
N SER A 414 4.64 30.51 17.91
CA SER A 414 3.98 31.78 17.65
C SER A 414 2.55 31.50 17.15
N LEU A 415 1.56 31.76 18.00
CA LEU A 415 0.16 31.90 17.58
C LEU A 415 -0.07 33.37 17.17
N PRO A 416 -0.62 33.67 15.97
CA PRO A 416 -1.05 35.02 15.65
C PRO A 416 -2.41 35.31 16.29
N THR A 417 -2.48 36.39 17.08
CA THR A 417 -3.73 37.05 17.51
C THR A 417 -4.10 38.18 16.54
N ASP A 418 -5.37 38.15 16.11
CA ASP A 418 -6.24 39.23 15.62
C ASP A 418 -5.76 40.24 14.56
N THR A 419 -6.47 40.29 13.42
CA THR A 419 -7.38 41.41 13.10
C THR A 419 -8.22 41.20 11.82
N ALA A 420 -9.49 41.63 11.93
CA ALA A 420 -10.43 42.06 10.89
C ALA A 420 -11.07 41.00 9.96
N LEU A 421 -12.22 40.46 10.39
CA LEU A 421 -13.25 39.96 9.46
C LEU A 421 -14.49 40.87 9.55
N ASN A 422 -14.71 41.61 8.47
CA ASN A 422 -15.90 42.41 8.22
C ASN A 422 -17.16 41.53 8.32
N ALA A 423 -18.05 41.91 9.24
CA ALA A 423 -19.41 41.40 9.30
C ALA A 423 -20.22 41.98 8.13
N ASN A 424 -20.62 41.13 7.18
CA ASN A 424 -21.78 41.39 6.33
C ASN A 424 -22.88 40.43 6.77
N ILE A 425 -23.84 40.98 7.50
CA ILE A 425 -25.09 40.36 7.91
C ILE A 425 -26.04 40.42 6.71
N CYS A 426 -26.50 39.26 6.23
CA CYS A 426 -27.79 39.16 5.55
C CYS A 426 -28.51 37.89 6.01
N ARG A 427 -29.70 38.13 6.58
CA ARG A 427 -30.65 37.19 7.16
C ARG A 427 -31.33 36.30 6.10
N HIS A 428 -31.62 35.05 6.46
CA HIS A 428 -32.87 34.35 6.10
C HIS A 428 -33.16 33.34 7.22
N GLN A 429 -33.94 33.70 8.24
CA GLN A 429 -35.40 33.47 8.38
C GLN A 429 -35.84 32.03 8.05
N TYR A 430 -35.99 31.24 9.11
CA TYR A 430 -36.83 30.05 9.16
C TYR A 430 -38.31 30.45 9.01
N GLY A 431 -39.01 29.88 8.04
CA GLY A 431 -40.47 29.95 7.91
C GLY A 431 -41.13 28.70 8.52
N PRO A 432 -42.37 28.82 9.04
CA PRO A 432 -42.99 27.81 9.90
C PRO A 432 -43.71 26.70 9.12
N ALA A 433 -43.94 25.60 9.82
CA ALA A 433 -44.72 24.44 9.40
C ALA A 433 -46.20 24.80 9.10
N ALA A 434 -46.70 24.26 7.99
CA ALA A 434 -48.11 23.98 7.72
C ALA A 434 -48.13 22.56 7.12
N GLY A 435 -48.87 21.57 7.63
CA GLY A 435 -50.27 21.65 7.99
C GLY A 435 -51.07 21.02 6.84
N GLY A 436 -51.00 19.69 6.72
CA GLY A 436 -51.78 18.94 5.74
C GLY A 436 -53.19 18.64 6.27
N ALA A 437 -54.21 19.10 5.56
CA ALA A 437 -55.60 18.65 5.64
C ALA A 437 -56.22 18.74 4.22
N GLY A 438 -57.26 17.93 3.97
CA GLY A 438 -57.87 17.56 2.68
C GLY A 438 -58.21 18.71 1.70
N HIS A 439 -58.43 18.43 0.43
CA HIS A 439 -59.40 17.49 -0.15
C HIS A 439 -58.99 17.00 -1.53
#